data_AF-J4TBF3-F1
#
_entry.id   AF-J4TBF3-F1
#
_cell.length_a   1.000
_cell.length_b   1.000
_cell.length_c   1.000
_cell.angle_alpha   90.00
_cell.angle_beta   90.00
_cell.angle_gamma   90.00
#
_symmetry.space_group_name_H-M   'P 1'
#
loop_
_entity.id
_entity.type
_entity.pdbx_description
1 polymer ?
#
loop_
_entity_poly.entity_id
_entity_poly.type
_entity_poly.pdbx_seq_one_letter_code
_entity_poly.pdbx_strand_id
1 'polypeptide(L)'
;SKTKIYERLTSPWIGQFTKEEANYAIQKLDLTPEGSIARNKWVGYYYYKSDGKVAKNEWVDGGRYYVDSKGKMVRDKWVDGGRYYVGYDGVWQPKPAAGNPYSAALKRAKAYNRIHLSKKRIYEMLIFEGFNSDTAQYAINHLQADYKANALAQAREYRKNTNLSKTKIYERLTSPWIGQFTKEEVNYAIQKLGDK
;
A
#
# COMPACT_ATOMS: atom_id res chain seq x y z
N SER A 1 -11.97 -12.04 33.54
CA SER A 1 -11.09 -11.10 34.25
C SER A 1 -9.78 -11.80 34.61
N LYS A 2 -8.67 -11.06 34.72
CA LYS A 2 -7.37 -11.60 35.16
C LYS A 2 -7.50 -12.29 36.51
N THR A 3 -8.30 -11.74 37.41
CA THR A 3 -8.61 -12.29 38.74
C THR A 3 -9.22 -13.69 38.68
N LYS A 4 -10.25 -13.93 37.84
CA LYS A 4 -10.86 -15.26 37.72
C LYS A 4 -9.91 -16.31 37.12
N ILE A 5 -9.01 -15.88 36.22
CA ILE A 5 -7.99 -16.76 35.64
C ILE A 5 -6.95 -17.09 36.72
N TYR A 6 -6.50 -16.09 37.48
CA TYR A 6 -5.58 -16.25 38.59
C TYR A 6 -6.12 -17.21 39.65
N GLU A 7 -7.37 -17.00 40.10
CA GLU A 7 -8.06 -17.87 41.08
C GLU A 7 -8.16 -19.32 40.59
N ARG A 8 -8.37 -19.53 39.29
CA ARG A 8 -8.48 -20.89 38.73
C ARG A 8 -7.12 -21.56 38.54
N LEU A 9 -6.08 -20.81 38.14
CA LEU A 9 -4.72 -21.32 38.01
C LEU A 9 -4.09 -21.65 39.37
N THR A 10 -4.35 -20.84 40.39
CA THR A 10 -3.85 -21.05 41.76
C THR A 10 -4.74 -21.94 42.61
N SER A 11 -5.89 -22.40 42.07
CA SER A 11 -6.80 -23.29 42.78
C SER A 11 -6.12 -24.62 43.10
N PRO A 12 -6.15 -25.08 44.37
CA PRO A 12 -5.60 -26.38 44.78
C PRO A 12 -6.26 -27.58 44.09
N TRP A 13 -7.44 -27.37 43.50
CA TRP A 13 -8.26 -28.42 42.90
C TRP A 13 -8.21 -28.43 41.38
N ILE A 14 -7.67 -27.39 40.74
CA ILE A 14 -7.75 -27.22 39.29
C ILE A 14 -6.36 -27.00 38.68
N GLY A 15 -5.75 -25.86 38.97
CA GLY A 15 -4.51 -25.47 38.31
C GLY A 15 -3.26 -25.84 39.09
N GLN A 16 -3.29 -25.70 40.43
CA GLN A 16 -2.15 -25.96 41.33
C GLN A 16 -0.84 -25.23 40.95
N PHE A 17 -0.92 -24.19 40.11
CA PHE A 17 0.23 -23.38 39.76
C PHE A 17 0.63 -22.49 40.93
N THR A 18 1.93 -22.23 41.06
CA THR A 18 2.42 -21.20 41.97
C THR A 18 1.89 -19.83 41.57
N LYS A 19 1.91 -18.88 42.53
CA LYS A 19 1.47 -17.52 42.26
C LYS A 19 2.32 -16.87 41.17
N GLU A 20 3.62 -17.15 41.15
CA GLU A 20 4.56 -16.66 40.13
C GLU A 20 4.21 -17.18 38.74
N GLU A 21 3.99 -18.50 38.59
CA GLU A 21 3.64 -19.11 37.30
C GLU A 21 2.29 -18.62 36.78
N ALA A 22 1.29 -18.51 37.66
CA ALA A 22 -0.02 -17.99 37.29
C ALA A 22 0.06 -16.53 36.81
N ASN A 23 0.82 -15.69 37.52
CA ASN A 23 1.04 -14.29 37.13
C ASN A 23 1.83 -14.17 35.83
N TYR A 24 2.87 -15.00 35.63
CA TYR A 24 3.63 -15.06 34.39
C TYR A 24 2.74 -15.46 33.19
N ALA A 25 1.92 -16.50 33.34
CA ALA A 25 0.98 -16.94 32.32
C ALA A 25 -0.05 -15.85 31.97
N ILE A 26 -0.60 -15.17 32.99
CA ILE A 26 -1.56 -14.07 32.80
C ILE A 26 -0.91 -12.86 32.12
N GLN A 27 0.36 -12.56 32.43
CA GLN A 27 1.13 -11.50 31.77
C GLN A 27 1.34 -11.79 30.29
N LYS A 28 1.56 -13.05 29.91
CA LYS A 28 1.73 -13.47 28.51
C LYS A 28 0.44 -13.53 27.70
N LEU A 29 -0.73 -13.44 28.34
CA LEU A 29 -2.04 -13.50 27.68
C LEU A 29 -2.55 -12.15 27.13
N ASP A 30 -1.77 -11.06 27.22
CA ASP A 30 -2.10 -9.72 26.69
C ASP A 30 -3.53 -9.23 27.04
N LEU A 31 -3.99 -9.50 28.27
CA LEU A 31 -5.34 -9.15 28.73
C LEU A 31 -5.42 -7.68 29.18
N THR A 32 -6.54 -6.98 28.89
CA THR A 32 -6.84 -5.65 29.45
C THR A 32 -7.06 -5.70 30.98
N PRO A 33 -7.04 -4.56 31.71
CA PRO A 33 -7.24 -4.51 33.17
C PRO A 33 -8.55 -5.15 33.66
N GLU A 34 -9.62 -5.13 32.85
CA GLU A 34 -10.92 -5.77 33.15
C GLU A 34 -10.91 -7.29 32.88
N GLY A 35 -9.84 -7.77 32.24
CA GLY A 35 -9.66 -9.13 31.75
C GLY A 35 -10.81 -9.64 30.89
N SER A 36 -11.44 -8.73 30.13
CA SER A 36 -12.16 -9.04 28.90
C SER A 36 -11.15 -8.93 27.77
N ILE A 37 -10.86 -10.04 27.11
CA ILE A 37 -10.21 -10.03 25.80
C ILE A 37 -10.98 -9.02 24.94
N ALA A 38 -10.30 -8.02 24.36
CA ALA A 38 -10.95 -7.17 23.37
C ALA A 38 -11.47 -8.09 22.27
N ARG A 39 -12.79 -8.18 22.09
CA ARG A 39 -13.42 -9.07 21.13
C ARG A 39 -14.35 -8.26 20.26
N ASN A 40 -14.30 -8.53 18.96
CA ASN A 40 -15.11 -7.87 17.94
C ASN A 40 -15.02 -6.33 18.03
N LYS A 41 -13.83 -5.79 18.30
CA LYS A 41 -13.63 -4.35 18.45
C LYS A 41 -12.25 -3.90 17.99
N TRP A 42 -12.18 -2.63 17.63
CA TRP A 42 -10.93 -1.92 17.41
C TRP A 42 -10.23 -1.59 18.73
N VAL A 43 -8.91 -1.75 18.73
CA VAL A 43 -7.99 -1.19 19.72
C VAL A 43 -6.86 -0.51 18.95
N GLY A 44 -6.88 0.83 18.92
CA GLY A 44 -6.05 1.60 18.01
C GLY A 44 -6.36 1.25 16.55
N TYR A 45 -5.35 0.85 15.78
CA TYR A 45 -5.50 0.42 14.38
C TYR A 45 -5.64 -1.10 14.20
N TYR A 46 -5.85 -1.85 15.27
CA TYR A 46 -5.92 -3.30 15.22
C TYR A 46 -7.34 -3.76 15.58
N TYR A 47 -7.88 -4.68 14.78
CA TYR A 47 -9.17 -5.29 15.05
C TYR A 47 -8.98 -6.64 15.72
N TYR A 48 -9.58 -6.81 16.89
CA TYR A 48 -9.55 -8.07 17.63
C TYR A 48 -10.83 -8.87 17.33
N LYS A 49 -10.66 -10.12 16.91
CA LYS A 49 -11.76 -11.03 16.56
C LYS A 49 -12.42 -11.63 17.79
N SER A 50 -13.45 -12.45 17.58
CA SER A 50 -14.21 -13.11 18.66
C SER A 50 -13.35 -14.03 19.53
N ASP A 51 -12.30 -14.62 18.95
CA ASP A 51 -11.31 -15.46 19.64
C ASP A 51 -10.24 -14.64 20.39
N GLY A 52 -10.26 -13.30 20.25
CA GLY A 52 -9.27 -12.42 20.85
C GLY A 52 -7.99 -12.23 20.07
N LYS A 53 -7.84 -12.88 18.91
CA LYS A 53 -6.66 -12.69 18.07
C LYS A 53 -6.87 -11.45 17.19
N VAL A 54 -5.76 -10.78 16.89
CA VAL A 54 -5.75 -9.70 15.91
C VAL A 54 -6.04 -10.27 14.53
N ALA A 55 -7.01 -9.69 13.82
CA ALA A 55 -7.31 -10.01 12.43
C ALA A 55 -6.12 -9.65 11.52
N LYS A 56 -5.87 -10.45 10.47
CA LYS A 56 -4.74 -10.22 9.54
C LYS A 56 -5.15 -10.61 8.12
N ASN A 57 -4.83 -9.76 7.14
CA ASN A 57 -5.16 -9.95 5.71
C ASN A 57 -6.65 -10.22 5.44
N GLU A 58 -7.55 -9.62 6.22
CA GLU A 58 -8.99 -9.92 6.13
C GLU A 58 -9.84 -8.66 6.30
N TRP A 59 -11.08 -8.77 5.82
CA TRP A 59 -12.11 -7.77 6.06
C TRP A 59 -12.69 -7.93 7.46
N VAL A 60 -12.88 -6.82 8.16
CA VAL A 60 -13.34 -6.77 9.55
C VAL A 60 -14.47 -5.76 9.72
N ASP A 61 -15.09 -5.78 10.91
CA ASP A 61 -16.09 -4.79 11.32
C ASP A 61 -17.23 -4.64 10.28
N GLY A 62 -17.90 -5.77 10.03
CA GLY A 62 -19.00 -5.86 9.06
C GLY A 62 -18.56 -5.77 7.59
N GLY A 63 -17.28 -6.04 7.30
CA GLY A 63 -16.74 -5.95 5.94
C GLY A 63 -16.40 -4.52 5.51
N ARG A 64 -16.42 -3.56 6.43
CA ARG A 64 -16.19 -2.14 6.13
C ARG A 64 -14.72 -1.78 6.07
N TYR A 65 -13.85 -2.55 6.72
CA TYR A 65 -12.42 -2.21 6.82
C TYR A 65 -11.56 -3.42 6.51
N TYR A 66 -10.38 -3.19 5.95
CA TYR A 66 -9.39 -4.23 5.67
C TYR A 66 -8.15 -4.04 6.55
N VAL A 67 -7.62 -5.13 7.11
CA VAL A 67 -6.38 -5.12 7.89
C VAL A 67 -5.26 -5.85 7.15
N ASP A 68 -4.04 -5.31 7.21
CA ASP A 68 -2.88 -5.87 6.53
C ASP A 68 -2.31 -7.14 7.20
N SER A 69 -1.17 -7.64 6.71
CA SER A 69 -0.49 -8.82 7.24
C SER A 69 0.03 -8.65 8.66
N LYS A 70 0.17 -7.41 9.13
CA LYS A 70 0.53 -7.07 10.51
C LYS A 70 -0.73 -6.82 11.37
N GLY A 71 -1.91 -6.84 10.75
CA GLY A 71 -3.21 -6.62 11.39
C GLY A 71 -3.59 -5.15 11.53
N LYS A 72 -2.86 -4.24 10.87
CA LYS A 72 -3.10 -2.81 10.95
C LYS A 72 -4.13 -2.40 9.91
N MET A 73 -5.06 -1.52 10.29
CA MET A 73 -6.05 -0.92 9.40
C MET A 73 -5.39 -0.25 8.19
N VAL A 74 -5.83 -0.65 7.01
CA VAL A 74 -5.38 -0.11 5.74
C VAL A 74 -6.22 1.11 5.36
N ARG A 75 -5.58 2.14 4.78
CA ARG A 75 -6.20 3.41 4.38
C ARG A 75 -5.63 3.89 3.06
N ASP A 76 -6.46 4.60 2.31
CA ASP A 76 -6.16 5.30 1.05
C ASP A 76 -5.38 4.43 0.05
N LYS A 77 -5.84 3.20 -0.15
CA LYS A 77 -5.19 2.28 -1.10
C LYS A 77 -6.12 1.15 -1.53
N TRP A 78 -5.73 0.48 -2.60
CA TRP A 78 -6.37 -0.76 -3.00
C TRP A 78 -5.91 -1.94 -2.13
N VAL A 79 -6.84 -2.83 -1.81
CA VAL A 79 -6.67 -3.97 -0.91
C VAL A 79 -7.24 -5.25 -1.53
N ASP A 80 -6.95 -6.37 -0.87
CA ASP A 80 -7.45 -7.69 -1.24
C ASP A 80 -7.17 -8.01 -2.73
N GLY A 81 -5.88 -7.94 -3.07
CA GLY A 81 -5.41 -8.17 -4.43
C GLY A 81 -5.85 -7.11 -5.43
N GLY A 82 -6.03 -5.86 -5.00
CA GLY A 82 -6.37 -4.74 -5.89
C GLY A 82 -7.84 -4.67 -6.29
N ARG A 83 -8.72 -5.46 -5.65
CA ARG A 83 -10.14 -5.54 -6.01
C ARG A 83 -11.00 -4.46 -5.39
N TYR A 84 -10.60 -3.97 -4.22
CA TYR A 84 -11.37 -3.03 -3.43
C TYR A 84 -10.51 -1.86 -3.00
N TYR A 85 -11.08 -0.67 -2.95
CA TYR A 85 -10.40 0.53 -2.49
C TYR A 85 -10.96 0.94 -1.12
N VAL A 86 -10.07 1.22 -0.18
CA VAL A 86 -10.42 1.79 1.12
C VAL A 86 -10.00 3.26 1.16
N GLY A 87 -10.89 4.12 1.65
CA GLY A 87 -10.69 5.56 1.71
C GLY A 87 -9.65 5.99 2.75
N TYR A 88 -9.47 7.30 2.91
CA TYR A 88 -8.57 7.88 3.91
C TYR A 88 -8.91 7.46 5.34
N ASP A 89 -10.20 7.25 5.62
CA ASP A 89 -10.74 6.74 6.88
C ASP A 89 -10.64 5.21 7.03
N GLY A 90 -10.21 4.51 5.97
CA GLY A 90 -10.11 3.05 5.93
C GLY A 90 -11.41 2.34 5.59
N VAL A 91 -12.49 3.11 5.41
CA VAL A 91 -13.80 2.56 5.04
C VAL A 91 -13.73 2.13 3.59
N TRP A 92 -14.21 0.92 3.32
CA TRP A 92 -14.43 0.42 1.99
C TRP A 92 -15.32 1.39 1.24
N GLN A 93 -14.79 1.92 0.14
CA GLN A 93 -15.55 2.78 -0.73
C GLN A 93 -16.29 1.90 -1.73
N PRO A 94 -17.64 1.92 -1.75
CA PRO A 94 -18.38 1.29 -2.83
C PRO A 94 -17.88 1.89 -4.13
N LYS A 95 -17.69 1.00 -5.11
CA LYS A 95 -17.15 1.27 -6.44
C LYS A 95 -17.67 2.64 -6.94
N PRO A 96 -16.82 3.68 -7.09
CA PRO A 96 -17.29 4.95 -7.64
C PRO A 96 -17.90 4.71 -9.02
N ALA A 97 -18.88 5.51 -9.42
CA ALA A 97 -19.63 5.36 -10.68
C ALA A 97 -18.77 5.30 -11.98
N ALA A 98 -17.44 5.49 -11.89
CA ALA A 98 -16.47 5.23 -12.96
C ALA A 98 -15.88 3.81 -12.98
N GLY A 99 -16.41 2.87 -12.17
CA GLY A 99 -16.52 1.43 -12.44
C GLY A 99 -15.25 0.66 -12.85
N ASN A 100 -14.73 -0.16 -11.92
CA ASN A 100 -13.75 -1.25 -12.09
C ASN A 100 -12.27 -0.86 -11.81
N PRO A 101 -11.50 -1.65 -11.02
CA PRO A 101 -10.05 -1.48 -10.87
C PRO A 101 -9.29 -1.12 -12.16
N TYR A 102 -9.68 -1.70 -13.30
CA TYR A 102 -9.07 -1.41 -14.60
C TYR A 102 -9.24 0.05 -15.06
N SER A 103 -10.43 0.64 -14.91
CA SER A 103 -10.68 2.04 -15.29
C SER A 103 -9.98 3.01 -14.34
N ALA A 104 -9.94 2.68 -13.05
CA ALA A 104 -9.26 3.46 -12.04
C ALA A 104 -7.74 3.47 -12.27
N ALA A 105 -7.15 2.29 -12.54
CA ALA A 105 -5.76 2.16 -12.91
C ALA A 105 -5.45 2.97 -14.18
N LEU A 106 -6.30 2.91 -15.20
CA LEU A 106 -6.14 3.69 -16.43
C LEU A 106 -6.24 5.20 -16.18
N LYS A 107 -7.19 5.65 -15.36
CA LYS A 107 -7.32 7.08 -14.97
C LYS A 107 -6.05 7.56 -14.28
N ARG A 108 -5.49 6.75 -13.38
CA ARG A 108 -4.26 7.09 -12.68
C ARG A 108 -3.04 7.07 -13.60
N ALA A 109 -2.93 6.07 -14.47
CA ALA A 109 -1.90 6.01 -15.50
C ALA A 109 -1.90 7.25 -16.39
N LYS A 110 -3.08 7.72 -16.80
CA LYS A 110 -3.25 8.99 -17.54
C LYS A 110 -2.74 10.19 -16.74
N ALA A 111 -2.99 10.26 -15.43
CA ALA A 111 -2.46 11.33 -14.58
C ALA A 111 -0.92 11.29 -14.51
N TYR A 112 -0.31 10.12 -14.36
CA TYR A 112 1.14 9.97 -14.39
C TYR A 112 1.76 10.28 -15.76
N ASN A 113 1.07 9.96 -16.83
CA ASN A 113 1.50 10.31 -18.18
C ASN A 113 1.54 11.82 -18.41
N ARG A 114 0.62 12.59 -17.80
CA ARG A 114 0.59 14.06 -17.90
C ARG A 114 1.80 14.74 -17.27
N ILE A 115 2.45 14.09 -16.32
CA ILE A 115 3.74 14.54 -15.76
C ILE A 115 4.93 13.82 -16.39
N HIS A 116 4.72 13.24 -17.58
CA HIS A 116 5.73 12.67 -18.45
C HIS A 116 6.56 11.55 -17.82
N LEU A 117 5.96 10.66 -17.01
CA LEU A 117 6.69 9.50 -16.49
C LEU A 117 6.99 8.46 -17.59
N SER A 118 8.02 7.65 -17.36
CA SER A 118 8.32 6.48 -18.19
C SER A 118 7.29 5.37 -18.00
N LYS A 119 7.14 4.49 -18.99
CA LYS A 119 6.26 3.31 -18.91
C LYS A 119 6.48 2.51 -17.63
N LYS A 120 7.75 2.25 -17.29
CA LYS A 120 8.15 1.49 -16.11
C LYS A 120 7.73 2.22 -14.82
N ARG A 121 8.00 3.52 -14.73
CA ARG A 121 7.62 4.30 -13.54
C ARG A 121 6.11 4.35 -13.34
N ILE A 122 5.33 4.53 -14.41
CA ILE A 122 3.85 4.50 -14.32
C ILE A 122 3.37 3.17 -13.74
N TYR A 123 3.91 2.04 -14.24
CA TYR A 123 3.56 0.72 -13.73
C TYR A 123 3.90 0.58 -12.24
N GLU A 124 5.11 0.95 -11.82
CA GLU A 124 5.52 0.87 -10.42
C GLU A 124 4.66 1.73 -9.49
N MET A 125 4.24 2.92 -9.94
CA MET A 125 3.34 3.77 -9.16
C MET A 125 1.94 3.14 -8.99
N LEU A 126 1.43 2.44 -10.00
CA LEU A 126 0.16 1.72 -9.88
C LEU A 126 0.27 0.58 -8.86
N ILE A 127 1.36 -0.20 -8.91
CA ILE A 127 1.60 -1.27 -7.92
C ILE A 127 1.72 -0.69 -6.50
N PHE A 128 2.43 0.43 -6.36
CA PHE A 128 2.57 1.12 -5.07
C PHE A 128 1.23 1.59 -4.50
N GLU A 129 0.30 2.03 -5.36
CA GLU A 129 -1.07 2.40 -4.97
C GLU A 129 -1.98 1.20 -4.65
N GLY A 130 -1.45 -0.03 -4.79
CA GLY A 130 -2.14 -1.28 -4.44
C GLY A 130 -2.89 -1.92 -5.60
N PHE A 131 -2.78 -1.39 -6.83
CA PHE A 131 -3.27 -2.10 -8.00
C PHE A 131 -2.49 -3.40 -8.18
N ASN A 132 -3.17 -4.48 -8.56
CA ASN A 132 -2.50 -5.72 -8.89
C ASN A 132 -1.81 -5.63 -10.27
N SER A 133 -0.94 -6.59 -10.56
CA SER A 133 -0.20 -6.66 -11.83
C SER A 133 -1.11 -6.59 -13.05
N ASP A 134 -2.23 -7.31 -13.05
CA ASP A 134 -3.13 -7.40 -14.22
C ASP A 134 -3.79 -6.05 -14.52
N THR A 135 -4.27 -5.35 -13.48
CA THR A 135 -4.89 -4.03 -13.61
C THR A 135 -3.89 -2.95 -14.01
N ALA A 136 -2.68 -2.99 -13.44
CA ALA A 136 -1.59 -2.10 -13.82
C ALA A 136 -1.17 -2.34 -15.28
N GLN A 137 -1.01 -3.59 -15.69
CA GLN A 137 -0.62 -3.95 -17.05
C GLN A 137 -1.71 -3.57 -18.06
N TYR A 138 -2.98 -3.81 -17.73
CA TYR A 138 -4.10 -3.33 -18.53
C TYR A 138 -4.03 -1.82 -18.73
N ALA A 139 -3.82 -1.04 -17.66
CA ALA A 139 -3.73 0.40 -17.77
C ALA A 139 -2.58 0.84 -18.68
N ILE A 140 -1.40 0.21 -18.56
CA ILE A 140 -0.25 0.47 -19.43
C ILE A 140 -0.55 0.16 -20.90
N ASN A 141 -1.23 -0.96 -21.17
CA ASN A 141 -1.57 -1.37 -22.54
C ASN A 141 -2.62 -0.43 -23.18
N HIS A 142 -3.55 0.10 -22.39
CA HIS A 142 -4.62 0.97 -22.86
C HIS A 142 -4.30 2.47 -22.76
N LEU A 143 -3.15 2.83 -22.19
CA LEU A 143 -2.72 4.23 -22.08
C LEU A 143 -2.31 4.81 -23.44
N GLN A 144 -1.75 3.99 -24.34
CA GLN A 144 -1.28 4.40 -25.67
C GLN A 144 -0.40 5.68 -25.65
N ALA A 145 0.47 5.80 -24.65
CA ALA A 145 1.35 6.96 -24.49
C ALA A 145 2.57 6.94 -25.42
N ASP A 146 2.97 8.11 -25.87
CA ASP A 146 4.27 8.33 -26.52
C ASP A 146 5.35 8.58 -25.45
N TYR A 147 6.05 7.52 -25.05
CA TYR A 147 7.09 7.60 -24.04
C TYR A 147 8.38 8.28 -24.54
N LYS A 148 8.60 8.36 -25.86
CA LYS A 148 9.70 9.15 -26.45
C LYS A 148 9.42 10.64 -26.26
N ALA A 149 8.17 11.07 -26.48
CA ALA A 149 7.73 12.43 -26.19
C ALA A 149 7.82 12.75 -24.69
N ASN A 150 7.47 11.82 -23.81
CA ASN A 150 7.64 12.01 -22.36
C ASN A 150 9.12 12.21 -21.96
N ALA A 151 10.03 11.40 -22.50
CA ALA A 151 11.46 11.54 -22.22
C ALA A 151 11.98 12.91 -22.69
N LEU A 152 11.55 13.38 -23.86
CA LEU A 152 11.90 14.71 -24.38
C LEU A 152 11.34 15.84 -23.50
N ALA A 153 10.11 15.71 -23.02
CA ALA A 153 9.51 16.69 -22.13
C ALA A 153 10.30 16.80 -20.81
N GLN A 154 10.65 15.67 -20.17
CA GLN A 154 11.49 15.69 -18.97
C GLN A 154 12.90 16.23 -19.25
N ALA A 155 13.50 15.89 -20.40
CA ALA A 155 14.80 16.42 -20.79
C ALA A 155 14.79 17.96 -20.88
N ARG A 156 13.71 18.52 -21.45
CA ARG A 156 13.50 19.98 -21.53
C ARG A 156 13.32 20.61 -20.16
N GLU A 157 12.53 19.99 -19.28
CA GLU A 157 12.36 20.46 -17.90
C GLU A 157 13.68 20.46 -17.11
N TYR A 158 14.48 19.40 -17.20
CA TYR A 158 15.80 19.37 -16.57
C TYR A 158 16.73 20.45 -17.13
N ARG A 159 16.74 20.64 -18.45
CA ARG A 159 17.53 21.70 -19.07
C ARG A 159 17.10 23.08 -18.55
N LYS A 160 15.80 23.38 -18.57
CA LYS A 160 15.23 24.68 -18.19
C LYS A 160 15.47 25.02 -16.72
N ASN A 161 15.27 24.06 -15.82
CA ASN A 161 15.25 24.34 -14.38
C ASN A 161 16.63 24.17 -13.71
N THR A 162 17.56 23.43 -14.34
CA THR A 162 18.85 23.08 -13.72
C THR A 162 20.06 23.25 -14.63
N ASN A 163 19.87 23.69 -15.88
CA ASN A 163 20.94 23.86 -16.88
C ASN A 163 21.86 22.63 -17.06
N LEU A 164 21.32 21.43 -16.83
CA LEU A 164 22.10 20.19 -16.91
C LEU A 164 22.60 19.91 -18.33
N SER A 165 23.82 19.38 -18.44
CA SER A 165 24.38 18.92 -19.72
C SER A 165 23.59 17.73 -20.30
N LYS A 166 23.76 17.47 -21.61
CA LYS A 166 23.11 16.32 -22.29
C LYS A 166 23.47 15.00 -21.59
N THR A 167 24.72 14.83 -21.17
CA THR A 167 25.19 13.66 -20.43
C THR A 167 24.48 13.50 -19.09
N LYS A 168 24.33 14.58 -18.31
CA LYS A 168 23.64 14.52 -17.01
C LYS A 168 22.13 14.29 -17.14
N ILE A 169 21.51 14.83 -18.19
CA ILE A 169 20.11 14.52 -18.52
C ILE A 169 19.97 13.05 -18.89
N TYR A 170 20.89 12.51 -19.70
CA TYR A 170 20.91 11.09 -20.05
C TYR A 170 20.99 10.20 -18.80
N GLU A 171 21.93 10.47 -17.89
CA GLU A 171 22.10 9.73 -16.63
C GLU A 171 20.83 9.78 -15.77
N ARG A 172 20.18 10.95 -15.65
CA ARG A 172 18.95 11.09 -14.85
C ARG A 172 17.77 10.33 -15.46
N LEU A 173 17.57 10.43 -16.78
CA LEU A 173 16.44 9.78 -17.46
C LEU A 173 16.60 8.26 -17.51
N THR A 174 17.82 7.75 -17.64
CA THR A 174 18.11 6.30 -17.62
C THR A 174 18.22 5.72 -16.21
N SER A 175 18.32 6.57 -15.17
CA SER A 175 18.49 6.13 -13.80
C SER A 175 17.37 5.17 -13.38
N PRO A 176 17.71 4.00 -12.80
CA PRO A 176 16.73 3.03 -12.35
C PRO A 176 15.87 3.52 -11.16
N TRP A 177 16.28 4.61 -10.51
CA TRP A 177 15.62 5.20 -9.35
C TRP A 177 14.79 6.45 -9.69
N ILE A 178 15.10 7.11 -10.81
CA ILE A 178 14.55 8.43 -11.14
C ILE A 178 13.70 8.33 -12.41
N GLY A 179 14.32 8.38 -13.60
CA GLY A 179 13.59 8.47 -14.86
C GLY A 179 13.09 7.12 -15.36
N GLN A 180 13.88 6.06 -15.22
CA GLN A 180 13.54 4.70 -15.65
C GLN A 180 13.09 4.58 -17.12
N PHE A 181 13.52 5.52 -17.97
CA PHE A 181 13.31 5.45 -19.41
C PHE A 181 14.25 4.43 -20.05
N THR A 182 13.83 3.87 -21.18
CA THR A 182 14.69 3.03 -22.00
C THR A 182 15.78 3.87 -22.67
N LYS A 183 16.93 3.26 -22.97
CA LYS A 183 18.02 3.96 -23.67
C LYS A 183 17.56 4.56 -25.01
N GLU A 184 16.64 3.90 -25.70
CA GLU A 184 16.09 4.38 -26.98
C GLU A 184 15.28 5.68 -26.81
N GLU A 185 14.38 5.73 -25.82
CA GLU A 185 13.58 6.93 -25.52
C GLU A 185 14.48 8.11 -25.11
N VAL A 186 15.51 7.84 -24.31
CA VAL A 186 16.46 8.88 -23.90
C VAL A 186 17.33 9.33 -25.05
N ASN A 187 17.82 8.42 -25.90
CA ASN A 187 18.59 8.79 -27.10
C ASN A 187 17.78 9.70 -28.02
N TYR A 188 16.51 9.36 -28.27
CA TYR A 188 15.58 10.22 -29.01
C TYR A 188 15.44 11.60 -28.35
N ALA A 189 15.22 11.65 -27.04
CA ALA A 189 15.08 12.89 -26.30
C ALA A 189 16.33 13.78 -26.40
N ILE A 190 17.54 13.22 -26.22
CA ILE A 190 18.80 13.96 -26.30
C ILE A 190 19.05 14.49 -27.72
N GLN A 191 18.75 13.71 -28.76
CA GLN A 191 18.85 14.14 -30.15
C GLN A 191 17.92 15.33 -30.45
N LYS A 192 16.69 15.30 -29.91
CA LYS A 192 15.67 16.34 -30.12
C LYS A 192 15.76 17.54 -29.17
N LEU A 193 16.62 17.49 -28.15
CA LEU A 193 16.78 18.56 -27.16
C LEU A 193 17.43 19.83 -27.77
N GLY A 194 18.15 19.70 -28.89
CA GLY A 194 18.93 20.80 -29.48
C GLY A 194 20.16 21.17 -28.64
N ASP A 195 20.96 22.12 -29.11
CA ASP A 195 22.20 22.58 -28.45
C ASP A 195 22.06 23.94 -27.74
N LYS A 196 20.88 24.57 -27.79
CA LYS A 196 20.65 25.92 -27.28
C LYS A 196 20.27 25.92 -25.80
#